data_AF-A0A3C0XNU0-F1
#
_entry.id   AF-A0A3C0XNU0-F1
#
_cell.length_a   1.000
_cell.length_b   1.000
_cell.length_c   1.000
_cell.angle_alpha   90.00
_cell.angle_beta   90.00
_cell.angle_gamma   90.00
#
_symmetry.space_group_name_H-M   'P 1'
#
loop_
_entity.id
_entity.type
_entity.pdbx_description
1 polymer ?
#
loop_
_entity_poly.entity_id
_entity_poly.type
_entity_poly.pdbx_seq_one_letter_code
_entity_poly.pdbx_strand_id
1 'polypeptide(L)'
;MSLLIPFGAFTQQCEEIEKQLEIYGHVEVNDLGSSKGVRRVSFLVDAPGQGAPTVATFEYVEQFRRVREGWHRDQYYFDYRPQQPPGRKAHHLHDPWGFHQHCSDDGRPRSEHYRDIERLLQATHEAFASLYVRDQPVECINLTRLKASRGR
;
A
#
# COMPACT_ATOMS: atom_id res chain seq x y z
N MET A 1 10.45 0.73 -12.47
CA MET A 1 9.83 -0.01 -13.58
C MET A 1 8.34 0.25 -13.48
N SER A 2 7.76 1.01 -14.41
CA SER A 2 6.33 1.29 -14.33
C SER A 2 5.48 0.03 -14.52
N LEU A 3 4.47 -0.15 -13.67
CA LEU A 3 3.57 -1.30 -13.68
C LEU A 3 2.48 -1.11 -14.76
N LEU A 4 2.46 -2.01 -15.75
CA LEU A 4 1.44 -2.07 -16.80
C LEU A 4 0.71 -3.43 -16.73
N ILE A 5 -0.61 -3.38 -16.62
CA ILE A 5 -1.46 -4.56 -16.57
C ILE A 5 -2.29 -4.64 -17.86
N PRO A 6 -2.18 -5.71 -18.66
CA PRO A 6 -3.01 -5.88 -19.84
C PRO A 6 -4.51 -5.88 -19.51
N PHE A 7 -5.35 -5.36 -20.42
CA PHE A 7 -6.80 -5.26 -20.18
C PHE A 7 -7.45 -6.57 -19.73
N GLY A 8 -7.13 -7.68 -20.42
CA GLY A 8 -7.70 -9.00 -20.12
C GLY A 8 -7.13 -9.67 -18.87
N ALA A 9 -6.01 -9.17 -18.32
CA ALA A 9 -5.35 -9.75 -17.16
C ALA A 9 -5.74 -9.08 -15.84
N PHE A 10 -6.35 -7.89 -15.89
CA PHE A 10 -6.53 -7.06 -14.70
C PHE A 10 -7.40 -7.72 -13.64
N THR A 11 -8.56 -8.28 -14.04
CA THR A 11 -9.47 -8.94 -13.09
C THR A 11 -8.78 -10.15 -12.44
N GLN A 12 -8.12 -10.99 -13.24
CA GLN A 12 -7.38 -12.14 -12.72
C GLN A 12 -6.29 -11.70 -11.72
N GLN A 13 -5.54 -10.64 -12.03
CA GLN A 13 -4.52 -10.13 -11.13
C GLN A 13 -5.11 -9.64 -9.80
N CYS A 14 -6.27 -8.97 -9.82
CA CYS A 14 -6.95 -8.57 -8.59
C CYS A 14 -7.37 -9.78 -7.74
N GLU A 15 -7.95 -10.81 -8.36
CA GLU A 15 -8.35 -12.05 -7.67
C GLU A 15 -7.13 -12.79 -7.09
N GLU A 16 -5.99 -12.79 -7.80
CA GLU A 16 -4.75 -13.40 -7.31
C GLU A 16 -4.18 -12.66 -6.10
N ILE A 17 -4.21 -11.32 -6.13
CA ILE A 17 -3.80 -10.50 -4.98
C ILE A 17 -4.73 -10.72 -3.78
N GLU A 18 -6.04 -10.70 -3.99
CA GLU A 18 -7.03 -10.94 -2.94
C GLU A 18 -6.77 -12.27 -2.22
N LYS A 19 -6.65 -13.37 -2.98
CA LYS A 19 -6.37 -14.70 -2.42
C LYS A 19 -5.08 -14.77 -1.60
N GLN A 20 -4.05 -14.02 -2.00
CA GLN A 20 -2.80 -13.95 -1.25
C GLN A 20 -2.97 -13.19 0.07
N LEU A 21 -3.78 -12.13 0.08
CA LEU A 21 -4.04 -11.31 1.25
C LEU A 21 -4.96 -12.01 2.27
N GLU A 22 -5.90 -12.85 1.81
CA GLU A 22 -6.82 -13.62 2.68
C GLU A 22 -6.11 -14.52 3.70
N ILE A 23 -4.86 -14.89 3.44
CA ILE A 23 -4.03 -15.66 4.38
C ILE A 23 -3.80 -14.90 5.70
N TYR A 24 -3.86 -13.56 5.67
CA TYR A 24 -3.54 -12.71 6.80
C TYR A 24 -4.76 -12.19 7.55
N GLY A 25 -5.98 -12.38 7.04
CA GLY A 25 -7.17 -11.86 7.67
C GLY A 25 -8.35 -11.67 6.72
N HIS A 26 -9.34 -10.91 7.19
CA HIS A 26 -10.49 -10.54 6.35
C HIS A 26 -10.06 -9.49 5.33
N VAL A 27 -10.43 -9.69 4.06
CA VAL A 27 -10.11 -8.78 2.96
C VAL A 27 -11.38 -8.15 2.42
N GLU A 28 -11.40 -6.82 2.36
CA GLU A 28 -12.39 -6.06 1.59
C GLU A 28 -11.74 -5.57 0.30
N VAL A 29 -12.37 -5.88 -0.83
CA VAL A 29 -11.90 -5.45 -2.16
C VAL A 29 -12.89 -4.47 -2.77
N ASN A 30 -12.37 -3.37 -3.32
CA ASN A 30 -13.15 -2.42 -4.08
C ASN A 30 -12.44 -2.07 -5.39
N ASP A 31 -13.14 -2.23 -6.51
CA ASP A 31 -12.65 -1.92 -7.85
C ASP A 31 -13.60 -0.94 -8.54
N LEU A 32 -13.13 0.29 -8.71
CA LEU A 32 -13.89 1.41 -9.25
C LEU A 32 -13.33 1.87 -10.58
N GLY A 33 -14.20 2.16 -11.54
CA GLY A 33 -13.80 2.82 -12.79
C GLY A 33 -13.27 1.90 -13.88
N SER A 34 -13.60 0.60 -13.84
CA SER A 34 -13.25 -0.39 -14.88
C SER A 34 -13.63 0.01 -16.31
N SER A 35 -14.67 0.85 -16.48
CA SER A 35 -15.13 1.39 -17.77
C SER A 35 -14.66 2.84 -18.06
N LYS A 36 -13.87 3.45 -17.17
CA LYS A 36 -13.43 4.86 -17.26
C LYS A 36 -12.00 4.95 -17.79
N GLY A 37 -11.50 6.18 -17.94
CA GLY A 37 -10.09 6.44 -18.24
C GLY A 37 -9.15 6.24 -17.04
N VAL A 38 -9.71 6.16 -15.83
CA VAL A 38 -9.00 5.92 -14.57
C VAL A 38 -9.72 4.81 -13.81
N ARG A 39 -8.96 3.85 -13.30
CA ARG A 39 -9.44 2.74 -12.47
C ARG A 39 -8.70 2.77 -11.14
N ARG A 40 -9.42 2.59 -10.03
CA ARG A 40 -8.87 2.54 -8.69
C ARG A 40 -9.26 1.22 -8.06
N VAL A 41 -8.26 0.49 -7.57
CA VAL A 41 -8.46 -0.75 -6.81
C VAL A 41 -7.96 -0.52 -5.39
N SER A 42 -8.71 -1.00 -4.40
CA SER A 42 -8.26 -1.05 -3.02
C SER A 42 -8.50 -2.41 -2.39
N PHE A 43 -7.55 -2.82 -1.56
CA PHE A 43 -7.60 -3.99 -0.68
C PHE A 43 -7.39 -3.51 0.75
N LEU A 44 -8.37 -3.73 1.62
CA LEU A 44 -8.25 -3.51 3.05
C LEU A 44 -8.21 -4.86 3.74
N VAL A 45 -7.18 -5.10 4.55
CA VAL A 45 -6.98 -6.36 5.27
C VAL A 45 -7.00 -6.08 6.77
N ASP A 46 -7.94 -6.70 7.46
CA ASP A 46 -8.03 -6.71 8.93
C ASP A 46 -7.34 -7.97 9.47
N ALA A 47 -6.15 -7.80 10.04
CA ALA A 47 -5.31 -8.90 10.50
C ALA A 47 -5.53 -9.20 11.99
N PRO A 48 -5.90 -10.44 12.36
CA PRO A 48 -6.25 -10.79 13.73
C PRO A 48 -5.01 -10.97 14.63
N GLY A 49 -5.16 -10.78 15.93
CA GLY A 49 -4.17 -11.23 16.91
C GLY A 49 -4.28 -12.74 17.19
N GLN A 50 -3.32 -13.29 17.93
CA GLN A 50 -3.47 -14.63 18.52
C GLN A 50 -4.65 -14.61 19.51
N GLY A 51 -5.79 -15.17 19.12
CA GLY A 51 -6.99 -15.23 19.97
C GLY A 51 -8.04 -14.13 19.77
N ALA A 52 -7.99 -13.38 18.65
CA ALA A 52 -9.08 -12.56 18.07
C ALA A 52 -9.56 -11.31 18.84
N PRO A 53 -8.84 -10.18 18.67
CA PRO A 53 -9.36 -9.04 17.89
C PRO A 53 -8.40 -8.60 16.76
N THR A 54 -8.81 -7.68 15.86
CA THR A 54 -7.90 -7.09 14.86
C THR A 54 -6.75 -6.35 15.55
N VAL A 55 -5.50 -6.73 15.26
CA VAL A 55 -4.31 -6.11 15.87
C VAL A 55 -3.46 -5.33 14.85
N ALA A 56 -3.73 -5.49 13.56
CA ALA A 56 -3.13 -4.68 12.52
C ALA A 56 -4.06 -4.52 11.32
N THR A 57 -3.91 -3.42 10.60
CA THR A 57 -4.54 -3.23 9.29
C THR A 57 -3.50 -3.06 8.20
N PHE A 58 -3.79 -3.63 7.04
CA PHE A 58 -3.06 -3.36 5.81
C PHE A 58 -4.00 -2.71 4.80
N GLU A 59 -3.64 -1.56 4.27
CA GLU A 59 -4.43 -0.83 3.29
C GLU A 59 -3.60 -0.67 2.02
N TYR A 60 -4.05 -1.25 0.92
CA TYR A 60 -3.42 -1.12 -0.38
C TYR A 60 -4.37 -0.45 -1.35
N VAL A 61 -3.96 0.63 -1.97
CA VAL A 61 -4.71 1.32 -3.01
C VAL A 61 -3.78 1.54 -4.19
N GLU A 62 -4.22 1.15 -5.38
CA GLU A 62 -3.54 1.45 -6.63
C GLU A 62 -4.49 2.16 -7.57
N GLN A 63 -3.99 3.23 -8.19
CA GLN A 63 -4.69 3.93 -9.26
C GLN A 63 -3.97 3.68 -10.58
N PHE A 64 -4.79 3.41 -11.60
CA PHE A 64 -4.35 3.11 -12.93
C PHE A 64 -5.00 4.06 -13.93
N ARG A 65 -4.21 4.53 -14.87
CA ARG A 65 -4.69 5.24 -16.06
C ARG A 65 -4.72 4.30 -17.24
N ARG A 66 -5.79 4.40 -18.03
CA ARG A 66 -5.92 3.65 -19.27
C ARG A 66 -4.91 4.16 -20.30
N VAL A 67 -4.16 3.24 -20.89
CA VAL A 67 -3.26 3.45 -22.02
C VAL A 67 -3.62 2.48 -23.16
N ARG A 68 -2.95 2.54 -24.30
CA ARG A 68 -3.29 1.69 -25.46
C ARG A 68 -3.10 0.21 -25.15
N GLU A 69 -2.09 -0.12 -24.37
CA GLU A 69 -1.65 -1.48 -24.07
C GLU A 69 -2.34 -2.07 -22.82
N GLY A 70 -3.04 -1.25 -22.02
CA GLY A 70 -3.68 -1.70 -20.78
C GLY A 70 -3.85 -0.61 -19.73
N TRP A 71 -3.62 -0.99 -18.47
CA TRP A 71 -3.74 -0.15 -17.29
C TRP A 71 -2.37 0.15 -16.72
N HIS A 72 -1.93 1.40 -16.81
CA HIS A 72 -0.65 1.85 -16.28
C HIS A 72 -0.85 2.46 -14.90
N ARG A 73 -0.16 1.92 -13.88
CA ARG A 73 -0.23 2.45 -12.52
C ARG A 73 0.41 3.84 -12.46
N ASP A 74 -0.32 4.83 -11.97
CA ASP A 74 0.21 6.21 -11.83
C ASP A 74 0.25 6.70 -10.39
N GLN A 75 -0.52 6.08 -9.49
CA GLN A 75 -0.48 6.36 -8.05
C GLN A 75 -0.66 5.09 -7.23
N TYR A 76 -0.10 5.09 -6.03
CA TYR A 76 -0.42 4.07 -5.04
C TYR A 76 -0.29 4.59 -3.61
N TYR A 77 -0.93 3.88 -2.71
CA TYR A 77 -0.92 4.09 -1.27
C TYR A 77 -0.92 2.73 -0.59
N PHE A 78 0.18 2.38 0.08
CA PHE A 78 0.30 1.13 0.84
C PHE A 78 0.57 1.50 2.30
N ASP A 79 -0.28 1.09 3.23
CA ASP A 79 -0.18 1.46 4.65
C ASP A 79 -0.31 0.22 5.54
N TYR A 80 0.52 0.17 6.57
CA TYR A 80 0.51 -0.84 7.62
C TYR A 80 0.41 -0.15 8.98
N ARG A 81 -0.59 -0.55 9.76
CA ARG A 81 -0.90 0.05 11.07
C ARG A 81 -1.10 -1.05 12.13
N PRO A 82 -0.04 -1.45 12.86
CA PRO A 82 -0.20 -2.26 14.07
C PRO A 82 -0.83 -1.42 15.20
N GLN A 83 -1.65 -2.08 16.01
CA GLN A 83 -2.28 -1.47 17.19
C GLN A 83 -1.42 -1.63 18.45
N GLN A 84 -0.65 -2.71 18.56
CA GLN A 84 0.19 -3.01 19.72
C GLN A 84 1.54 -3.61 19.29
N PRO A 85 2.67 -2.94 19.56
CA PRO A 85 2.74 -1.51 19.86
C PRO A 85 2.14 -0.67 18.71
N PRO A 86 1.52 0.48 19.00
CA PRO A 86 0.93 1.32 17.95
C PRO A 86 2.03 1.83 17.01
N GLY A 87 1.78 1.78 15.72
CA GLY A 87 2.74 2.23 14.71
C GLY A 87 2.09 2.51 13.37
N ARG A 88 2.86 3.09 12.45
CA ARG A 88 2.45 3.30 11.07
C ARG A 88 3.65 3.26 10.15
N LYS A 89 3.60 2.42 9.12
CA LYS A 89 4.55 2.43 8.01
C LYS A 89 3.78 2.48 6.70
N ALA A 90 4.03 3.50 5.89
CA ALA A 90 3.32 3.68 4.64
C ALA A 90 4.25 4.06 3.49
N HIS A 91 3.94 3.57 2.30
CA HIS A 91 4.67 3.80 1.06
C HIS A 91 3.71 4.31 -0.01
N HIS A 92 3.98 5.48 -0.57
CA HIS A 92 3.09 6.16 -1.50
C HIS A 92 3.80 6.58 -2.79
N LEU A 93 3.01 6.72 -3.85
CA LEU A 93 3.35 7.43 -5.06
C LEU A 93 2.20 8.38 -5.38
N HIS A 94 2.45 9.68 -5.31
CA HIS A 94 1.57 10.72 -5.86
C HIS A 94 2.30 12.06 -5.98
N ASP A 95 1.78 12.94 -6.81
CA ASP A 95 2.25 14.33 -6.88
C ASP A 95 1.91 15.10 -5.59
N PRO A 96 2.69 16.12 -5.20
CA PRO A 96 3.96 16.56 -5.80
C PRO A 96 5.20 15.80 -5.26
N TRP A 97 5.00 14.78 -4.44
CA TRP A 97 6.09 14.16 -3.67
C TRP A 97 6.82 13.04 -4.43
N GLY A 98 6.18 12.47 -5.46
CA GLY A 98 6.67 11.26 -6.11
C GLY A 98 6.67 10.08 -5.14
N PHE A 99 7.70 9.24 -5.20
CA PHE A 99 7.89 8.14 -4.26
C PHE A 99 8.30 8.65 -2.88
N HIS A 100 7.46 8.39 -1.88
CA HIS A 100 7.77 8.76 -0.51
C HIS A 100 7.15 7.75 0.48
N GLN A 101 7.66 7.78 1.70
CA GLN A 101 7.16 6.98 2.79
C GLN A 101 6.79 7.86 3.99
N HIS A 102 5.87 7.35 4.80
CA HIS A 102 5.57 7.87 6.13
C HIS A 102 5.94 6.81 7.16
N CYS A 103 6.41 7.27 8.31
CA CYS A 103 6.71 6.42 9.44
C CYS A 103 6.33 7.11 10.75
N SER A 104 5.67 6.38 11.63
CA SER A 104 5.43 6.75 13.02
C SER A 104 5.56 5.50 13.90
N ASP A 105 6.30 5.64 14.98
CA ASP A 105 6.55 4.65 16.03
C ASP A 105 5.52 4.71 17.17
N ASP A 106 4.62 5.69 17.13
CA ASP A 106 3.56 5.94 18.11
C ASP A 106 2.15 5.79 17.52
N GLY A 107 2.04 5.35 16.26
CA GLY A 107 0.81 5.23 15.48
C GLY A 107 0.15 6.56 15.10
N ARG A 108 0.69 7.70 15.53
CA ARG A 108 0.10 9.01 15.23
C ARG A 108 0.35 9.40 13.77
N PRO A 109 -0.66 9.91 13.04
CA PRO A 109 -0.46 10.44 11.72
C PRO A 109 0.61 11.53 11.73
N ARG A 110 1.68 11.31 10.96
CA ARG A 110 2.79 12.24 10.77
C ARG A 110 2.80 12.73 9.34
N SER A 111 2.86 14.05 9.16
CA SER A 111 2.88 14.71 7.84
C SER A 111 4.28 14.75 7.23
N GLU A 112 5.28 14.19 7.92
CA GLU A 112 6.61 13.98 7.39
C GLU A 112 6.59 13.06 6.19
N HIS A 113 7.19 13.52 5.09
CA HIS A 113 7.44 12.73 3.90
C HIS A 113 8.93 12.38 3.89
N TYR A 114 9.25 11.10 3.78
CA TYR A 114 10.63 10.61 3.68
C TYR A 114 10.88 10.02 2.31
N ARG A 115 12.15 10.06 1.86
CA ARG A 115 12.57 9.50 0.58
C ARG A 115 12.22 8.02 0.54
N ASP A 116 11.68 7.58 -0.58
CA ASP A 116 11.42 6.17 -0.85
C ASP A 116 11.76 5.83 -2.30
N ILE A 117 11.53 4.58 -2.66
CA ILE A 117 11.63 4.05 -4.01
C ILE A 117 10.26 3.58 -4.48
N GLU A 118 10.16 3.26 -5.76
CA GLU A 118 8.97 2.60 -6.29
C GLU A 118 8.71 1.26 -5.57
N ARG A 119 7.45 1.05 -5.20
CA ARG A 119 6.99 -0.15 -4.51
C ARG A 119 5.99 -0.93 -5.36
N LEU A 120 6.07 -2.25 -5.28
CA LEU A 120 5.04 -3.16 -5.81
C LEU A 120 4.20 -3.65 -4.65
N LEU A 121 2.89 -3.87 -4.87
CA LEU A 121 1.96 -4.26 -3.81
C LEU A 121 2.44 -5.54 -3.10
N GLN A 122 2.71 -6.61 -3.85
CA GLN A 122 3.08 -7.91 -3.29
C GLN A 122 4.38 -7.85 -2.47
N ALA A 123 5.45 -7.25 -3.02
CA ALA A 123 6.73 -7.11 -2.31
C ALA A 123 6.62 -6.22 -1.06
N THR A 124 5.78 -5.17 -1.11
CA THR A 124 5.51 -4.32 0.07
C THR A 124 4.71 -5.08 1.12
N HIS A 125 3.71 -5.84 0.68
CA HIS A 125 2.90 -6.67 1.55
C HIS A 125 3.76 -7.69 2.29
N GLU A 126 4.66 -8.41 1.61
CA GLU A 126 5.58 -9.35 2.27
C GLU A 126 6.42 -8.68 3.36
N ALA A 127 6.90 -7.45 3.12
CA ALA A 127 7.64 -6.69 4.12
C ALA A 127 6.76 -6.30 5.32
N PHE A 128 5.52 -5.87 5.08
CA PHE A 128 4.57 -5.54 6.15
C PHE A 128 4.11 -6.78 6.92
N ALA A 129 3.76 -7.85 6.21
CA ALA A 129 3.40 -9.15 6.76
C ALA A 129 4.53 -9.71 7.64
N SER A 130 5.79 -9.56 7.23
CA SER A 130 6.92 -9.97 8.06
C SER A 130 7.01 -9.18 9.37
N LEU A 131 6.62 -7.90 9.41
CA LEU A 131 6.58 -7.14 10.66
C LEU A 131 5.46 -7.67 11.56
N TYR A 132 4.27 -7.86 10.99
CA TYR A 132 3.11 -8.37 11.69
C TYR A 132 3.32 -9.79 12.26
N VAL A 133 3.77 -10.74 11.44
CA VAL A 133 3.97 -12.15 11.85
C VAL A 133 5.03 -12.28 12.94
N ARG A 134 6.02 -11.38 12.96
CA ARG A 134 7.11 -11.38 13.94
C ARG A 134 6.84 -10.51 15.16
N ASP A 135 5.67 -9.88 15.23
CA ASP A 135 5.33 -8.88 16.26
C ASP A 135 6.41 -7.79 16.38
N GLN A 136 6.98 -7.39 15.23
CA GLN A 136 8.08 -6.43 15.19
C GLN A 136 7.52 -5.00 15.19
N PRO A 137 7.98 -4.12 16.11
CA PRO A 137 7.55 -2.73 16.13
C PRO A 137 7.96 -2.00 14.85
N VAL A 138 7.20 -0.96 14.50
CA VAL A 138 7.59 -0.03 13.45
C VAL A 138 8.74 0.85 13.96
N GLU A 139 9.88 0.78 13.27
CA GLU A 139 11.05 1.61 13.57
C GLU A 139 11.25 2.70 12.50
N CYS A 140 11.34 3.95 12.94
CA CYS A 140 11.51 5.12 12.07
C CYS A 140 12.95 5.64 12.08
N ILE A 141 13.91 4.74 11.84
CA ILE A 141 15.34 5.06 11.85
C ILE A 141 15.88 5.26 10.43
N ASN A 142 16.96 6.05 10.30
CA ASN A 142 17.70 6.28 9.05
C ASN A 142 16.85 6.82 7.88
N LEU A 143 15.76 7.53 8.18
CA LEU A 143 14.88 8.11 7.17
C LEU A 143 15.40 9.48 6.71
N THR A 144 15.44 9.70 5.39
CA THR A 144 15.82 10.99 4.81
C THR A 144 14.57 11.81 4.49
N ARG A 145 14.36 12.93 5.18
CA ARG A 145 13.19 13.79 4.96
C ARG A 145 13.22 14.41 3.56
N LEU A 146 12.08 14.42 2.87
CA LEU A 146 11.90 15.14 1.61
C LEU A 146 11.49 16.59 1.88
N LYS A 147 11.85 17.46 0.93
CA LYS A 147 11.20 18.77 0.77
C LYS A 147 10.23 18.63 -0.40
N ALA A 148 9.06 19.27 -0.30
CA ALA A 148 8.09 19.25 -1.38
C ALA A 148 8.77 19.65 -2.67
N SER A 149 8.57 18.88 -3.74
CA SER A 149 9.02 19.35 -5.05
C SER A 149 8.21 20.61 -5.36
N ARG A 150 8.91 21.72 -5.61
CA ARG A 150 8.26 22.89 -6.21
C ARG A 150 7.90 22.44 -7.62
N GLY A 151 6.60 22.33 -7.91
CA GLY A 151 6.10 21.95 -9.22
C GLY A 151 6.87 22.68 -10.32
N ARG A 152 7.36 21.92 -11.31
CA ARG A 152 7.84 22.49 -12.57
C ARG A 152 6.67 22.69 -13.50
#